data_AF-A0A2N3LJ01-F1
#
_entry.id   AF-A0A2N3LJ01-F1
#
_cell.length_a   1.000
_cell.length_b   1.000
_cell.length_c   1.000
_cell.angle_alpha   90.00
_cell.angle_beta   90.00
_cell.angle_gamma   90.00
#
_symmetry.space_group_name_H-M   'P 1'
#
loop_
_entity.id
_entity.type
_entity.pdbx_description
1 polymer ?
#
loop_
_entity_poly.entity_id
_entity_poly.type
_entity_poly.pdbx_seq_one_letter_code
_entity_poly.pdbx_strand_id
1 'polypeptide(L)' 'MIIIWFLLIIAPFSLFIHEFGHSLGAYLVKSDKIQLFIGAGKRIFLFHAGKISIHLHTFYMLGGHTAS' A
#
# COMPACT_ATOMS: atom_id res chain seq x y z
N MET A 1 -9.56 -23.50 -8.63
CA MET A 1 -10.25 -22.52 -7.77
C MET A 1 -9.32 -21.90 -6.72
N ILE A 2 -8.45 -22.67 -6.03
CA ILE A 2 -7.53 -22.15 -5.00
C ILE A 2 -6.58 -21.05 -5.51
N ILE A 3 -6.10 -21.18 -6.75
CA ILE A 3 -5.17 -20.23 -7.40
C ILE A 3 -5.80 -18.85 -7.56
N ILE A 4 -7.10 -18.79 -7.87
CA ILE A 4 -7.83 -17.53 -8.06
C ILE A 4 -7.97 -16.80 -6.72
N TRP A 5 -8.27 -17.52 -5.65
CA TRP A 5 -8.30 -16.96 -4.29
C TRP A 5 -6.93 -16.46 -3.85
N PHE A 6 -5.87 -17.20 -4.16
CA PHE A 6 -4.50 -16.79 -3.89
C PHE A 6 -4.15 -15.49 -4.62
N LEU A 7 -4.47 -15.40 -5.92
CA LEU A 7 -4.21 -14.21 -6.72
C LEU A 7 -5.06 -13.02 -6.26
N LEU A 8 -6.37 -13.17 -6.12
CA LEU A 8 -7.27 -12.04 -5.90
C LEU A 8 -7.30 -11.53 -4.46
N ILE A 9 -6.89 -12.35 -3.48
CA ILE A 9 -6.94 -11.98 -2.05
C ILE A 9 -5.56 -12.07 -1.41
N ILE A 10 -4.88 -13.21 -1.50
CA ILE A 10 -3.64 -13.40 -0.72
C ILE A 10 -2.51 -12.53 -1.26
N ALA A 11 -2.30 -12.49 -2.57
CA ALA A 11 -1.28 -11.66 -3.19
C ALA A 11 -1.44 -10.15 -2.88
N PRO A 12 -2.63 -9.52 -3.05
CA PRO A 12 -2.79 -8.11 -2.73
C PRO A 12 -2.74 -7.82 -1.23
N PHE A 13 -3.18 -8.74 -0.38
CA PHE A 13 -3.06 -8.58 1.07
C PHE A 13 -1.60 -8.68 1.52
N SER A 14 -0.81 -9.60 0.93
CA SER A 14 0.63 -9.70 1.18
C SER A 14 1.37 -8.46 0.71
N LEU A 15 1.02 -7.91 -0.46
CA LEU A 15 1.58 -6.65 -0.97
C LEU A 15 1.24 -5.48 -0.06
N PHE A 16 -0.01 -5.41 0.42
CA PHE A 16 -0.44 -4.41 1.39
C PHE A 16 0.43 -4.47 2.66
N ILE A 17 0.62 -5.67 3.22
CA ILE A 17 1.44 -5.87 4.42
C ILE A 17 2.91 -5.51 4.17
N HIS A 18 3.48 -5.88 3.00
CA HIS A 18 4.86 -5.57 2.65
C HIS A 18 5.12 -4.07 2.63
N GLU A 19 4.28 -3.32 1.92
CA GLU A 19 4.41 -1.85 1.82
C GLU A 19 4.06 -1.16 3.14
N PHE A 20 3.06 -1.66 3.88
CA PHE A 20 2.72 -1.12 5.19
C PHE A 20 3.88 -1.29 6.18
N GLY A 21 4.66 -2.37 6.07
CA GLY A 21 5.90 -2.57 6.83
C GLY A 21 6.93 -1.45 6.59
N HIS A 22 7.14 -1.05 5.34
CA HIS A 22 8.01 0.09 5.01
C HIS A 22 7.48 1.40 5.60
N SER A 23 6.17 1.64 5.51
CA SER A 23 5.53 2.82 6.10
C SER A 23 5.64 2.84 7.63
N LEU A 24 5.52 1.69 8.29
CA LEU A 24 5.74 1.56 9.74
C LEU A 24 7.19 1.82 10.09
N GLY A 25 8.14 1.31 9.32
CA GLY A 25 9.57 1.60 9.48
C GLY A 25 9.86 3.09 9.40
N ALA A 26 9.32 3.76 8.38
CA ALA A 26 9.41 5.21 8.21
C ALA A 26 8.78 5.99 9.37
N TYR A 27 7.68 5.49 9.93
CA TYR A 27 7.03 6.09 11.09
C TYR A 27 7.88 5.96 12.36
N LEU A 28 8.50 4.80 12.58
CA LEU A 28 9.39 4.57 13.72
C LEU A 28 10.64 5.46 13.69
N VAL A 29 11.18 5.73 12.50
CA VAL A 29 12.31 6.68 12.33
C VAL A 29 11.88 8.15 12.26
N LYS A 30 10.61 8.44 12.55
CA LYS A 30 10.02 9.79 12.57
C LYS A 30 10.13 10.55 11.24
N SER A 31 10.00 9.86 10.09
CA SER A 31 10.00 10.56 8.82
C SER A 31 8.87 11.61 8.75
N ASP A 32 9.13 12.72 8.07
CA ASP A 32 8.25 13.88 8.11
C ASP A 32 7.00 13.69 7.23
N LYS A 33 7.12 12.86 6.18
CA LYS A 33 6.04 12.52 5.27
C LYS A 33 6.18 11.07 4.81
N ILE A 34 5.13 10.28 4.99
CA ILE A 34 5.11 8.87 4.62
C ILE A 34 3.96 8.69 3.63
N GLN A 35 4.27 8.28 2.41
CA GLN A 35 3.29 8.09 1.35
C GLN A 35 3.31 6.62 0.92
N LEU A 36 2.23 5.93 1.24
CA LEU A 36 1.99 4.54 0.88
C LEU A 36 1.15 4.51 -0.40
N PHE A 37 1.70 4.01 -1.49
CA PHE A 37 0.98 3.82 -2.74
C PHE A 37 0.72 2.33 -2.96
N ILE A 38 -0.56 1.97 -3.13
CA ILE A 38 -0.99 0.59 -3.37
C ILE A 38 -1.71 0.55 -4.71
N GLY A 39 -1.13 -0.19 -5.64
CA GLY A 39 -1.61 -0.33 -7.00
C GLY A 39 -1.09 0.71 -7.98
N ALA A 40 -1.56 0.57 -9.21
CA ALA A 40 -1.33 1.51 -10.31
C ALA A 40 -2.66 2.03 -10.90
N GLY A 41 -2.59 3.13 -11.65
CA GLY A 41 -3.74 3.70 -12.37
C GLY A 41 -4.48 4.81 -11.60
N LYS A 42 -5.81 4.90 -11.78
CA LYS A 42 -6.62 5.98 -11.18
C LYS A 42 -6.75 5.79 -9.67
N ARG A 43 -6.63 6.87 -8.90
CA ARG A 43 -6.76 6.82 -7.44
C ARG A 43 -8.23 6.59 -7.09
N ILE A 44 -8.50 5.51 -6.39
CA ILE A 44 -9.83 5.14 -5.92
C ILE A 44 -10.07 5.61 -4.49
N PHE A 45 -9.02 5.66 -3.68
CA PHE A 45 -9.14 6.04 -2.28
C PHE A 45 -7.87 6.76 -1.81
N LEU A 46 -8.09 7.79 -0.99
CA LEU A 46 -7.05 8.55 -0.32
C LEU A 46 -7.40 8.63 1.15
N PHE A 47 -6.49 8.17 2.00
CA PHE A 47 -6.60 8.35 3.44
C PHE A 47 -5.40 9.15 3.92
N HIS A 48 -5.66 10.13 4.78
CA HIS A 48 -4.62 10.99 5.33
C HIS A 48 -4.74 10.96 6.86
N ALA A 49 -3.67 10.52 7.52
CA ALA A 49 -3.57 10.46 8.97
C ALA A 49 -2.25 11.10 9.40
N GLY A 50 -2.30 12.40 9.68
CA GLY A 50 -1.13 13.18 10.11
C GLY A 50 -0.02 13.17 9.05
N LYS A 51 1.11 12.52 9.36
CA LYS A 51 2.27 12.40 8.47
C LYS A 51 2.12 11.28 7.43
N ILE A 52 1.09 10.43 7.54
CA ILE A 52 0.89 9.26 6.69
C ILE A 52 -0.21 9.53 5.66
N SER A 53 0.09 9.34 4.39
CA SER A 53 -0.87 9.34 3.28
C SER A 53 -0.93 7.97 2.66
N ILE A 54 -2.12 7.38 2.60
CA ILE A 54 -2.37 6.09 1.96
C ILE A 54 -3.17 6.32 0.68
N HIS A 55 -2.60 5.90 -0.43
CA HIS A 55 -3.16 6.04 -1.76
C HIS A 55 -3.46 4.65 -2.33
N LEU A 56 -4.75 4.33 -2.48
CA LEU A 56 -5.15 3.14 -3.24
C LEU A 56 -5.52 3.52 -4.67
N HIS A 57 -5.01 2.76 -5.62
CA HIS A 57 -5.34 2.87 -7.04
C HIS A 57 -6.14 1.65 -7.53
N THR A 58 -6.86 1.82 -8.65
CA THR A 58 -7.77 0.80 -9.20
C THR A 58 -7.09 -0.55 -9.42
N PHE A 59 -5.85 -0.55 -9.91
CA PHE A 59 -5.09 -1.78 -10.12
C PHE A 59 -4.21 -2.08 -8.91
N TYR A 60 -4.83 -2.40 -7.78
CA TYR A 60 -4.15 -2.71 -6.51
C TYR A 60 -3.16 -3.89 -6.60
N MET A 61 -3.25 -4.75 -7.62
CA MET A 61 -2.35 -5.89 -7.85
C MET A 61 -1.10 -5.57 -8.68
N LEU A 62 -1.01 -4.37 -9.28
CA LEU A 62 0.06 -4.03 -10.22
C LEU A 62 1.37 -3.62 -9.53
N GLY A 63 1.36 -3.45 -8.21
CA GLY A 63 2.54 -3.12 -7.40
C GLY A 63 2.17 -2.15 -6.28
N GLY A 64 3.16 -1.79 -5.47
CA GLY A 64 3.05 -0.77 -4.45
C GLY A 64 4.41 -0.16 -4.20
N HIS A 65 4.44 1.04 -3.67
CA HIS A 65 5.69 1.68 -3.26
C HIS A 65 5.45 2.63 -2.10
N THR A 66 6.40 2.65 -1.19
CA THR A 66 6.44 3.56 -0.05
C THR A 66 7.51 4.61 -0.26
N ALA A 67 7.09 5.87 -0.37
CA ALA A 67 7.99 7.03 -0.37
C ALA A 67 7.98 7.68 1.01
N SER A 68 9.15 7.82 1.62
CA SER A 68 9.33 8.34 3.00
C SER A 68 10.35 9.46 3.05
#